data_AF-A0A2T7ENE5-F1
#
_entry.id   AF-A0A2T7ENE5-F1
#
_cell.length_a   1.000
_cell.length_b   1.000
_cell.length_c   1.000
_cell.angle_alpha   90.00
_cell.angle_beta   90.00
_cell.angle_gamma   90.00
#
_symmetry.space_group_name_H-M   'P 1'
#
loop_
_entity.id
_entity.type
_entity.pdbx_description
1 polymer ?
#
loop_
_entity_poly.entity_id
_entity_poly.type
_entity_poly.pdbx_seq_one_letter_code
_entity_poly.pdbx_strand_id
1 'polypeptide(L)'
;MYETAKEVVLNLLSLVERYGFVLNGARSYYTNRSQPPLLSSMVLEIYFGTGDLDLVKKAFPSLLKEHNFWMSDFHRVMVRDNQGQIHSLTRYQAMWNKPRPESATTDEQMASKLSSEVDKEKFYRQVASAAESGWDFSSRWMRNPPDMTTLATTYIIPVDLNAFIYKMERDIEFFAELTGEHTTSKEFSETAKARQIAIDSILWNSEMEQWLDYWLPADVQCQGVYQWNSKSQNRNIFASNFIPIWLNAYHHSGSVKYVNESKSKGVMRSLKASGLLHSSGIAASLLNTGQQDFPNGWAPLQHLIVEGLVNCGSAEAREFAEDIATRWVRTNYAAYKESGVMYEKYDVEVCGRSGGSGEYKHQTGFGWSNGVVLSFLEEFGWPRGKEIVCS
;
A
#
# COMPACT_ATOMS: atom_id res chain seq x y z
N MET A 1 10.91 6.97 19.65
CA MET A 1 9.85 7.84 20.23
C MET A 1 8.59 7.01 20.47
N TYR A 2 8.65 6.04 21.39
CA TYR A 2 7.58 5.04 21.53
C TYR A 2 6.27 5.63 22.08
N GLU A 3 6.35 6.56 23.04
CA GLU A 3 5.15 7.23 23.59
C GLU A 3 4.35 7.97 22.51
N THR A 4 5.03 8.74 21.65
CA THR A 4 4.36 9.45 20.54
C THR A 4 3.70 8.48 19.56
N ALA A 5 4.36 7.37 19.23
CA ALA A 5 3.79 6.34 18.35
C ALA A 5 2.56 5.69 18.98
N LYS A 6 2.61 5.38 20.28
CA LYS A 6 1.49 4.84 21.05
C LYS A 6 0.30 5.79 21.08
N GLU A 7 0.51 7.08 21.33
CA GLU A 7 -0.58 8.07 21.32
C GLU A 7 -1.23 8.22 19.93
N VAL A 8 -0.46 8.09 18.84
CA VAL A 8 -1.03 8.04 17.48
C VAL A 8 -1.91 6.80 17.32
N VAL A 9 -1.43 5.62 17.73
CA VAL A 9 -2.23 4.38 17.68
C VAL A 9 -3.51 4.51 18.52
N LEU A 10 -3.44 5.08 19.72
CA LEU A 10 -4.62 5.31 20.57
C LEU A 10 -5.65 6.23 19.89
N ASN A 11 -5.19 7.26 19.17
CA ASN A 11 -6.08 8.09 18.37
C ASN A 11 -6.74 7.29 17.23
N LEU A 12 -6.00 6.47 16.50
CA LEU A 12 -6.56 5.63 15.42
C LEU A 12 -7.56 4.60 15.95
N LEU A 13 -7.26 3.96 17.09
CA LEU A 13 -8.19 3.05 17.78
C LEU A 13 -9.49 3.77 18.15
N SER A 14 -9.43 5.03 18.62
CA SER A 14 -10.63 5.81 18.91
C SER A 14 -11.50 6.07 17.66
N LEU A 15 -10.88 6.19 16.48
CA LEU A 15 -11.60 6.32 15.21
C LEU A 15 -12.27 5.01 14.81
N VAL A 16 -11.58 3.87 14.97
CA VAL A 16 -12.18 2.54 14.74
C VAL A 16 -13.35 2.29 15.68
N GLU A 17 -13.23 2.67 16.95
CA GLU A 17 -14.35 2.55 17.90
C GLU A 17 -15.55 3.40 17.50
N ARG A 18 -15.31 4.62 17.00
CA ARG A 18 -16.38 5.54 16.62
C ARG A 18 -17.02 5.25 15.26
N TYR A 19 -16.22 4.85 14.27
CA TYR A 19 -16.63 4.77 12.86
C TYR A 19 -16.56 3.36 12.27
N GLY A 20 -15.89 2.42 12.95
CA GLY A 20 -15.72 1.03 12.52
C GLY A 20 -14.44 0.75 11.73
N PHE A 21 -13.68 1.79 11.37
CA PHE A 21 -12.44 1.70 10.60
C PHE A 21 -11.58 2.95 10.82
N VAL A 22 -10.29 2.88 10.47
CA VAL A 22 -9.42 4.06 10.46
C VAL A 22 -9.83 4.99 9.32
N LEU A 23 -10.12 6.26 9.62
CA LEU A 23 -10.46 7.23 8.57
C LEU A 23 -9.23 7.61 7.75
N ASN A 24 -9.42 7.96 6.48
CA ASN A 24 -8.39 8.56 5.61
C ASN A 24 -7.64 9.72 6.30
N GLY A 25 -8.37 10.51 7.08
CA GLY A 25 -7.82 11.48 8.03
C GLY A 25 -8.87 11.88 9.05
N ALA A 26 -8.47 12.51 10.15
CA ALA A 26 -9.37 12.92 11.24
C ALA A 26 -10.18 14.19 10.88
N ARG A 27 -10.99 14.13 9.83
CA ARG A 27 -11.89 15.19 9.36
C ARG A 27 -13.28 14.62 9.07
N SER A 28 -14.33 15.43 9.25
CA SER A 28 -15.72 15.00 9.05
C SER A 28 -15.99 14.48 7.64
N TYR A 29 -15.38 15.08 6.61
CA TYR A 29 -15.53 14.66 5.21
C TYR A 29 -14.78 13.37 4.84
N TYR A 30 -14.00 12.79 5.77
CA TYR A 30 -13.35 11.48 5.60
C TYR A 30 -14.11 10.33 6.29
N THR A 31 -15.23 10.59 6.96
CA THR A 31 -16.05 9.56 7.63
C THR A 31 -16.70 8.53 6.68
N ASN A 32 -16.48 8.67 5.37
CA ASN A 32 -16.98 7.80 4.31
C ASN A 32 -15.90 6.92 3.66
N ARG A 33 -14.64 7.03 4.04
CA ARG A 33 -13.54 6.28 3.43
C ARG A 33 -12.35 6.08 4.36
N SER A 34 -11.66 4.97 4.16
CA SER A 34 -10.47 4.57 4.91
C SER A 34 -9.17 5.04 4.23
N GLN A 35 -8.05 4.42 4.59
CA GLN A 35 -6.76 4.42 3.90
C GLN A 35 -6.11 3.01 4.00
N PRO A 36 -4.97 2.74 3.32
CA PRO A 36 -4.27 1.46 3.45
C PRO A 36 -4.10 1.01 4.92
N PRO A 37 -4.61 -0.17 5.31
CA PRO A 37 -4.79 -0.49 6.72
C PRO A 37 -3.52 -1.04 7.37
N LEU A 38 -2.81 -0.16 8.08
CA LEU A 38 -1.54 -0.47 8.76
C LEU A 38 -1.64 -0.47 10.29
N LEU A 39 -2.83 -0.25 10.87
CA LEU A 39 -3.00 -0.10 12.33
C LEU A 39 -2.51 -1.32 13.13
N SER A 40 -2.78 -2.54 12.65
CA SER A 40 -2.31 -3.77 13.30
C SER A 40 -0.78 -3.84 13.36
N SER A 41 -0.12 -3.47 12.27
CA SER A 41 1.34 -3.44 12.20
C SER A 41 1.93 -2.31 13.03
N MET A 42 1.25 -1.16 13.15
CA MET A 42 1.67 -0.11 14.10
C MET A 42 1.64 -0.60 15.55
N VAL A 43 0.59 -1.34 15.96
CA VAL A 43 0.51 -1.97 17.29
C VAL A 43 1.62 -3.00 17.46
N LEU A 44 1.90 -3.79 16.42
CA LEU A 44 2.92 -4.83 16.43
C LEU A 44 4.31 -4.25 16.67
N GLU A 45 4.69 -3.21 15.92
CA GLU A 45 6.00 -2.56 16.04
C GLU A 45 6.20 -1.93 17.42
N ILE A 46 5.16 -1.29 17.97
CA ILE A 46 5.23 -0.73 19.33
C ILE A 46 5.39 -1.87 20.34
N TYR A 47 4.65 -2.97 20.20
CA TYR A 47 4.79 -4.12 21.08
C TYR A 47 6.20 -4.72 21.03
N PHE A 48 6.79 -4.94 19.86
CA PHE A 48 8.17 -5.45 19.77
C PHE A 48 9.20 -4.47 20.35
N GLY A 49 8.97 -3.17 20.21
CA GLY A 49 9.85 -2.14 20.77
C GLY A 49 9.71 -1.93 22.28
N THR A 50 8.58 -2.30 22.91
CA THR A 50 8.26 -1.90 24.30
C THR A 50 7.77 -3.03 25.22
N GLY A 51 7.27 -4.13 24.67
CA GLY A 51 6.60 -5.18 25.41
C GLY A 51 5.21 -4.80 25.96
N ASP A 52 4.60 -3.71 25.48
CA ASP A 52 3.33 -3.17 26.00
C ASP A 52 2.12 -4.07 25.68
N LEU A 53 1.91 -5.07 26.53
CA LEU A 53 0.78 -6.00 26.43
C LEU A 53 -0.58 -5.33 26.67
N ASP A 54 -0.62 -4.24 27.44
CA ASP A 54 -1.87 -3.53 27.72
C ASP A 54 -2.37 -2.79 26.48
N LEU A 55 -1.45 -2.22 25.68
CA LEU A 55 -1.78 -1.69 24.35
C LEU A 55 -2.37 -2.79 23.46
N VAL A 56 -1.74 -3.98 23.40
CA VAL A 56 -2.25 -5.10 22.59
C VAL A 56 -3.66 -5.49 23.01
N LYS A 57 -3.90 -5.70 24.32
CA LYS A 57 -5.23 -6.04 24.84
C LYS A 57 -6.27 -4.97 24.52
N LYS A 58 -5.89 -3.70 24.59
CA LYS A 58 -6.76 -2.56 24.27
C LYS A 58 -7.06 -2.47 22.78
N ALA A 59 -6.08 -2.75 21.92
CA ALA A 59 -6.21 -2.65 20.48
C ALA A 59 -7.00 -3.81 19.86
N PHE A 60 -6.88 -5.01 20.45
CA PHE A 60 -7.36 -6.26 19.86
C PHE A 60 -8.84 -6.22 19.41
N PRO A 61 -9.82 -5.74 20.22
CA PRO A 61 -11.21 -5.65 19.78
C PRO A 61 -11.41 -4.70 18.58
N SER A 62 -10.70 -3.57 18.56
CA SER A 62 -10.76 -2.60 17.46
C SER A 62 -10.17 -3.20 16.17
N LEU A 63 -9.08 -3.96 16.26
CA LEU A 63 -8.49 -4.62 15.09
C LEU A 63 -9.44 -5.63 14.44
N LEU A 64 -10.18 -6.39 15.26
CA LEU A 64 -11.25 -7.28 14.75
C LEU A 64 -12.37 -6.48 14.06
N LYS A 65 -12.72 -5.31 14.60
CA LYS A 65 -13.74 -4.42 14.02
C LYS A 65 -13.30 -3.85 12.67
N GLU A 66 -12.04 -3.41 12.57
CA GLU A 66 -11.48 -2.91 11.31
C GLU A 66 -11.35 -4.03 10.26
N HIS A 67 -10.95 -5.23 10.65
CA HIS A 67 -10.94 -6.39 9.75
C HIS A 67 -12.35 -6.67 9.19
N ASN A 68 -13.37 -6.65 10.04
CA ASN A 68 -14.77 -6.82 9.62
C ASN A 68 -15.23 -5.74 8.62
N PHE A 69 -14.76 -4.51 8.74
CA PHE A 69 -15.03 -3.46 7.75
C PHE A 69 -14.48 -3.85 6.37
N TRP A 70 -13.20 -4.23 6.29
CA TRP A 70 -12.55 -4.64 5.04
C TRP A 70 -13.09 -5.95 4.47
N MET A 71 -13.65 -6.81 5.31
CA MET A 71 -14.26 -8.09 4.91
C MET A 71 -15.77 -8.03 4.67
N SER A 72 -16.37 -6.85 4.79
CA SER A 72 -17.78 -6.64 4.46
C SER A 72 -18.07 -6.91 2.99
N ASP A 73 -19.34 -7.25 2.68
CA ASP A 73 -19.80 -7.46 1.30
C ASP A 73 -19.60 -6.24 0.39
N PHE A 74 -19.37 -5.06 0.98
CA PHE A 74 -19.12 -3.83 0.24
C PHE A 74 -17.73 -3.80 -0.41
N HIS A 75 -16.72 -4.34 0.28
CA HIS A 75 -15.32 -4.37 -0.18
C HIS A 75 -14.90 -5.74 -0.73
N ARG A 76 -15.58 -6.81 -0.32
CA ARG A 76 -15.26 -8.18 -0.69
C ARG A 76 -15.61 -8.48 -2.14
N VAL A 77 -14.69 -9.13 -2.83
CA VAL A 77 -14.85 -9.61 -4.21
C VAL A 77 -14.53 -11.10 -4.25
N MET A 78 -15.42 -11.89 -4.86
CA MET A 78 -15.23 -13.33 -5.03
C MET A 78 -14.73 -13.64 -6.44
N VAL A 79 -13.63 -14.37 -6.56
CA VAL A 79 -13.03 -14.75 -7.85
C VAL A 79 -12.82 -16.26 -7.90
N ARG A 80 -13.37 -16.91 -8.93
CA ARG A 80 -13.09 -18.32 -9.24
C ARG A 80 -11.84 -18.42 -10.10
N ASP A 81 -10.83 -19.14 -9.62
CA ASP A 81 -9.60 -19.38 -10.38
C ASP A 81 -9.81 -20.39 -11.53
N ASN A 82 -8.73 -20.70 -12.25
CA ASN A 82 -8.74 -21.69 -13.34
C ASN A 82 -8.93 -23.13 -12.87
N GLN A 83 -8.75 -23.39 -11.58
CA GLN A 83 -8.90 -24.71 -10.96
C GLN A 83 -10.32 -24.91 -10.41
N GLY A 84 -11.17 -23.87 -10.51
CA GLY A 84 -12.54 -23.87 -10.04
C GLY A 84 -12.69 -23.49 -8.57
N GLN A 85 -11.61 -23.16 -7.85
CA GLN A 85 -11.66 -22.72 -6.46
C GLN A 85 -12.09 -21.26 -6.39
N ILE A 86 -12.92 -20.95 -5.39
CA ILE A 86 -13.44 -19.60 -5.19
C ILE A 86 -12.63 -18.94 -4.07
N HIS A 87 -12.03 -17.80 -4.40
CA HIS A 87 -11.19 -17.01 -3.53
C HIS A 87 -11.89 -15.71 -3.14
N SER A 88 -11.67 -15.25 -1.91
CA SER A 88 -12.13 -13.95 -1.43
C SER A 88 -10.97 -12.98 -1.39
N LEU A 89 -11.11 -11.85 -2.08
CA LEU A 89 -10.16 -10.73 -2.07
C LEU A 89 -10.92 -9.43 -1.76
N THR A 90 -10.17 -8.36 -1.55
CA THR A 90 -10.72 -7.06 -1.15
C THR A 90 -10.33 -5.97 -2.15
N ARG A 91 -11.20 -4.97 -2.32
CA ARG A 91 -10.93 -3.76 -3.10
C ARG A 91 -11.19 -2.48 -2.30
N TYR A 92 -10.60 -1.39 -2.77
CA TYR A 92 -10.98 -0.04 -2.33
C TYR A 92 -12.35 0.31 -2.92
N GLN A 93 -13.22 0.82 -2.06
CA GLN A 93 -14.55 1.28 -2.43
C GLN A 93 -15.04 2.26 -1.37
N ALA A 94 -14.91 3.56 -1.64
CA ALA A 94 -15.40 4.58 -0.74
C ALA A 94 -16.94 4.62 -0.70
N MET A 95 -17.50 4.93 0.48
CA MET A 95 -18.93 5.15 0.71
C MET A 95 -19.36 6.58 0.30
N TRP A 96 -18.83 7.08 -0.83
CA TRP A 96 -19.07 8.43 -1.33
C TRP A 96 -19.21 8.42 -2.85
N ASN A 97 -20.19 9.14 -3.39
CA ASN A 97 -20.46 9.25 -4.84
C ASN A 97 -20.82 10.68 -5.25
N LYS A 98 -20.32 11.67 -4.50
CA LYS A 98 -20.47 13.10 -4.76
C LYS A 98 -19.06 13.73 -4.87
N PRO A 99 -18.92 14.97 -5.35
CA PRO A 99 -17.64 15.68 -5.25
C PRO A 99 -17.09 15.61 -3.83
N ARG A 100 -15.80 15.32 -3.68
CA ARG A 100 -15.15 15.26 -2.37
C ARG A 100 -15.14 16.67 -1.77
N PRO A 101 -15.59 16.88 -0.52
CA PRO A 101 -15.66 18.24 0.04
C PRO A 101 -14.34 19.01 0.03
N GLU A 102 -13.21 18.33 0.16
CA GLU A 102 -11.88 18.96 0.14
C GLU A 102 -11.37 19.34 -1.27
N SER A 103 -11.95 18.75 -2.33
CA SER A 103 -11.56 18.95 -3.74
C SER A 103 -12.76 19.17 -4.66
N ALA A 104 -13.88 19.68 -4.14
CA ALA A 104 -15.18 19.65 -4.81
C ALA A 104 -15.16 20.29 -6.19
N THR A 105 -14.57 21.48 -6.30
CA THR A 105 -14.45 22.21 -7.57
C THR A 105 -13.64 21.43 -8.61
N THR A 106 -12.56 20.77 -8.20
CA THR A 106 -11.72 19.97 -9.10
C THR A 106 -12.46 18.73 -9.57
N ASP A 107 -13.12 18.02 -8.65
CA ASP A 107 -13.93 16.84 -8.96
C ASP A 107 -15.07 17.18 -9.95
N GLU A 108 -15.78 18.28 -9.73
CA GLU A 108 -16.85 18.77 -10.62
C GLU A 108 -16.31 19.16 -12.00
N GLN A 109 -15.14 19.82 -12.05
CA GLN A 109 -14.49 20.17 -13.31
C GLN A 109 -14.09 18.92 -14.10
N MET A 110 -13.54 17.89 -13.44
CA MET A 110 -13.22 16.62 -14.10
C MET A 110 -14.49 15.92 -14.62
N ALA A 111 -15.54 15.91 -13.82
CA ALA A 111 -16.83 15.31 -14.15
C ALA A 111 -17.62 16.08 -15.22
N SER A 112 -17.27 17.34 -15.52
CA SER A 112 -17.94 18.16 -16.53
C SER A 112 -17.87 17.57 -17.95
N LYS A 113 -16.90 16.69 -18.21
CA LYS A 113 -16.75 15.95 -19.46
C LYS A 113 -17.77 14.81 -19.62
N LEU A 114 -18.45 14.43 -18.53
CA LEU A 114 -19.45 13.37 -18.52
C LEU A 114 -20.85 13.96 -18.72
N SER A 115 -21.64 13.32 -19.56
CA SER A 115 -22.95 13.83 -20.01
C SER A 115 -24.10 13.48 -19.07
N SER A 116 -24.04 12.34 -18.37
CA SER A 116 -25.12 11.86 -17.50
C SER A 116 -24.78 11.99 -16.01
N GLU A 117 -25.78 12.29 -15.19
CA GLU A 117 -25.60 12.39 -13.73
C GLU A 117 -25.19 11.04 -13.11
N VAL A 118 -25.70 9.94 -13.65
CA VAL A 118 -25.33 8.58 -13.23
C VAL A 118 -23.84 8.31 -13.47
N ASP A 119 -23.30 8.75 -14.60
CA ASP A 119 -21.88 8.57 -14.89
C ASP A 119 -21.02 9.47 -14.01
N LYS A 120 -21.48 10.68 -13.68
CA LYS A 120 -20.81 11.56 -12.71
C LYS A 120 -20.79 10.94 -11.32
N GLU A 121 -21.90 10.41 -10.81
CA GLU A 121 -21.95 9.73 -9.52
C GLU A 121 -21.01 8.52 -9.47
N LYS A 122 -20.97 7.72 -10.54
CA LYS A 122 -20.01 6.61 -10.67
C LYS A 122 -18.59 7.14 -10.61
N PHE A 123 -18.26 8.16 -11.42
CA PHE A 123 -16.94 8.79 -11.46
C PHE A 123 -16.52 9.33 -10.09
N TYR A 124 -17.38 10.05 -9.38
CA TYR A 124 -17.10 10.56 -8.03
C TYR A 124 -16.77 9.44 -7.04
N ARG A 125 -17.42 8.28 -7.17
CA ARG A 125 -17.07 7.11 -6.36
C ARG A 125 -15.70 6.57 -6.70
N GLN A 126 -15.32 6.53 -7.98
CA GLN A 126 -13.96 6.13 -8.38
C GLN A 126 -12.92 7.07 -7.81
N VAL A 127 -13.18 8.38 -7.88
CA VAL A 127 -12.33 9.44 -7.31
C VAL A 127 -12.15 9.26 -5.80
N ALA A 128 -13.25 9.12 -5.04
CA ALA A 128 -13.18 8.92 -3.60
C ALA A 128 -12.48 7.60 -3.22
N SER A 129 -12.63 6.54 -4.03
CA SER A 129 -11.97 5.25 -3.81
C SER A 129 -10.48 5.29 -4.17
N ALA A 130 -10.08 6.09 -5.17
CA ALA A 130 -8.67 6.36 -5.42
C ALA A 130 -8.02 7.08 -4.24
N ALA A 131 -8.71 8.04 -3.61
CA ALA A 131 -8.23 8.68 -2.38
C ALA A 131 -8.17 7.69 -1.19
N GLU A 132 -9.12 6.75 -1.09
CA GLU A 132 -9.06 5.65 -0.11
C GLU A 132 -7.82 4.74 -0.31
N SER A 133 -7.36 4.60 -1.55
CA SER A 133 -6.15 3.81 -1.83
C SER A 133 -4.85 4.48 -1.39
N GLY A 134 -4.87 5.79 -1.14
CA GLY A 134 -3.67 6.63 -0.96
C GLY A 134 -2.97 7.01 -2.27
N TRP A 135 -3.43 6.48 -3.42
CA TRP A 135 -2.89 6.72 -4.76
C TRP A 135 -3.80 7.65 -5.59
N ASP A 136 -4.22 8.79 -5.04
CA ASP A 136 -4.98 9.86 -5.71
C ASP A 136 -4.06 10.90 -6.38
N PHE A 137 -3.85 10.88 -7.70
CA PHE A 137 -4.30 9.88 -8.67
C PHE A 137 -3.14 9.17 -9.35
N SER A 138 -3.43 8.05 -10.00
CA SER A 138 -2.44 7.29 -10.75
C SER A 138 -3.09 6.60 -11.95
N SER A 139 -2.30 6.45 -13.02
CA SER A 139 -2.57 5.61 -14.19
C SER A 139 -2.97 4.18 -13.80
N ARG A 140 -2.54 3.71 -12.62
CA ARG A 140 -2.94 2.44 -12.00
C ARG A 140 -4.45 2.25 -11.96
N TRP A 141 -5.20 3.34 -11.81
CA TRP A 141 -6.66 3.32 -11.67
C TRP A 141 -7.40 3.70 -12.96
N MET A 142 -6.72 4.04 -14.05
CA MET A 142 -7.33 4.59 -15.27
C MET A 142 -7.36 3.57 -16.40
N ARG A 143 -8.53 3.28 -16.97
CA ARG A 143 -8.62 2.36 -18.13
C ARG A 143 -7.82 2.89 -19.33
N ASN A 144 -7.85 4.21 -19.55
CA ASN A 144 -7.15 4.89 -20.64
C ASN A 144 -6.34 6.08 -20.09
N PRO A 145 -5.14 5.87 -19.54
CA PRO A 145 -4.30 6.97 -19.07
C PRO A 145 -3.94 7.94 -20.22
N PRO A 146 -3.86 9.26 -19.98
CA PRO A 146 -4.03 9.96 -18.70
C PRO A 146 -5.47 10.47 -18.46
N ASP A 147 -6.49 9.88 -19.10
CA ASP A 147 -7.87 10.36 -18.98
C ASP A 147 -8.50 9.97 -17.63
N MET A 148 -8.56 10.97 -16.73
CA MET A 148 -9.20 10.88 -15.42
C MET A 148 -10.64 10.36 -15.48
N THR A 149 -11.40 10.64 -16.53
CA THR A 149 -12.81 10.19 -16.62
C THR A 149 -12.93 8.66 -16.73
N THR A 150 -11.81 7.98 -17.00
CA THR A 150 -11.72 6.53 -17.11
C THR A 150 -11.24 5.83 -15.84
N LEU A 151 -11.21 6.55 -14.70
CA LEU A 151 -10.99 5.96 -13.39
C LEU A 151 -11.94 4.78 -13.16
N ALA A 152 -11.41 3.69 -12.62
CA ALA A 152 -12.13 2.44 -12.39
C ALA A 152 -11.64 1.74 -11.11
N THR A 153 -11.20 2.49 -10.10
CA THR A 153 -10.66 2.00 -8.83
C THR A 153 -11.52 0.92 -8.18
N THR A 154 -12.85 1.05 -8.15
CA THR A 154 -13.76 0.04 -7.56
C THR A 154 -13.88 -1.22 -8.41
N TYR A 155 -13.31 -1.24 -9.61
CA TYR A 155 -13.25 -2.42 -10.48
C TYR A 155 -11.88 -3.07 -10.48
N ILE A 156 -11.03 -2.73 -9.51
CA ILE A 156 -9.67 -3.26 -9.40
C ILE A 156 -9.54 -3.95 -8.05
N ILE A 157 -9.01 -5.18 -8.06
CA ILE A 157 -8.55 -5.87 -6.86
C ILE A 157 -7.06 -5.53 -6.71
N PRO A 158 -6.69 -4.65 -5.76
CA PRO A 158 -5.34 -4.15 -5.64
C PRO A 158 -4.45 -5.14 -4.91
N VAL A 159 -3.23 -5.34 -5.39
CA VAL A 159 -2.28 -6.25 -4.77
C VAL A 159 -1.83 -5.78 -3.38
N ASP A 160 -1.58 -4.50 -3.24
CA ASP A 160 -1.12 -3.88 -1.99
C ASP A 160 -2.17 -3.98 -0.89
N LEU A 161 -3.44 -3.66 -1.18
CA LEU A 161 -4.53 -3.82 -0.21
C LEU A 161 -4.63 -5.25 0.32
N ASN A 162 -4.55 -6.25 -0.57
CA ASN A 162 -4.65 -7.65 -0.15
C ASN A 162 -3.41 -8.11 0.62
N ALA A 163 -2.23 -7.54 0.35
CA ALA A 163 -1.05 -7.73 1.20
C ALA A 163 -1.25 -7.11 2.60
N PHE A 164 -1.77 -5.89 2.70
CA PHE A 164 -2.04 -5.25 4.00
C PHE A 164 -3.06 -6.02 4.82
N ILE A 165 -4.12 -6.54 4.21
CA ILE A 165 -5.13 -7.34 4.93
C ILE A 165 -4.55 -8.70 5.35
N TYR A 166 -3.71 -9.34 4.52
CA TYR A 166 -3.01 -10.55 4.95
C TYR A 166 -2.14 -10.28 6.18
N LYS A 167 -1.39 -9.16 6.16
CA LYS A 167 -0.58 -8.76 7.31
C LYS A 167 -1.44 -8.50 8.54
N MET A 168 -2.57 -7.81 8.39
CA MET A 168 -3.55 -7.61 9.46
C MET A 168 -4.05 -8.94 10.05
N GLU A 169 -4.39 -9.91 9.20
CA GLU A 169 -4.87 -11.23 9.64
C GLU A 169 -3.79 -11.97 10.45
N ARG A 170 -2.53 -11.91 10.00
CA ARG A 170 -1.39 -12.48 10.74
C ARG A 170 -1.13 -11.76 12.06
N ASP A 171 -1.16 -10.42 12.06
CA ASP A 171 -0.98 -9.63 13.27
C ASP A 171 -2.07 -9.94 14.31
N ILE A 172 -3.33 -10.07 13.87
CA ILE A 172 -4.45 -10.45 14.75
C ILE A 172 -4.27 -11.87 15.29
N GLU A 173 -3.86 -12.83 14.48
CA GLU A 173 -3.51 -14.19 14.95
C GLU A 173 -2.44 -14.14 16.04
N PHE A 174 -1.38 -13.36 15.83
CA PHE A 174 -0.32 -13.20 16.83
C PHE A 174 -0.83 -12.58 18.13
N PHE A 175 -1.63 -11.51 18.04
CA PHE A 175 -2.20 -10.88 19.22
C PHE A 175 -3.17 -11.80 19.95
N ALA A 176 -3.97 -12.58 19.22
CA ALA A 176 -4.88 -13.56 19.79
C ALA A 176 -4.12 -14.64 20.57
N GLU A 177 -3.02 -15.16 20.03
CA GLU A 177 -2.17 -16.12 20.74
C GLU A 177 -1.56 -15.48 22.00
N LEU A 178 -1.06 -14.24 21.88
CA LEU A 178 -0.44 -13.50 22.98
C LEU A 178 -1.42 -13.18 24.11
N THR A 179 -2.72 -13.02 23.82
CA THR A 179 -3.76 -12.74 24.81
C THR A 179 -4.50 -13.99 25.30
N GLY A 180 -4.21 -15.18 24.77
CA GLY A 180 -4.84 -16.45 25.14
C GLY A 180 -6.16 -16.75 24.41
N GLU A 181 -6.48 -16.00 23.36
CA GLU A 181 -7.67 -16.15 22.51
C GLU A 181 -7.43 -17.21 21.41
N HIS A 182 -7.13 -18.46 21.82
CA HIS A 182 -6.66 -19.51 20.91
C HIS A 182 -7.64 -19.88 19.78
N THR A 183 -8.96 -19.75 20.01
CA THR A 183 -9.96 -19.97 18.96
C THR A 183 -9.80 -18.93 17.84
N THR A 184 -9.70 -17.66 18.20
CA THR A 184 -9.50 -16.55 17.26
C THR A 184 -8.14 -16.67 16.57
N SER A 185 -7.08 -17.05 17.29
CA SER A 185 -5.76 -17.35 16.72
C SER A 185 -5.87 -18.37 15.58
N LYS A 186 -6.54 -19.50 15.82
CA LYS A 186 -6.74 -20.54 14.80
C LYS A 186 -7.56 -20.03 13.60
N GLU A 187 -8.67 -19.33 13.84
CA GLU A 187 -9.52 -18.77 12.78
C GLU A 187 -8.75 -17.79 11.89
N PHE A 188 -7.95 -16.91 12.47
CA PHE A 188 -7.13 -15.96 11.72
C PHE A 188 -5.95 -16.62 11.01
N SER A 189 -5.41 -17.71 11.55
CA SER A 189 -4.43 -18.56 10.85
C SER A 189 -5.01 -19.16 9.57
N GLU A 190 -6.23 -19.71 9.64
CA GLU A 190 -6.95 -20.25 8.49
C GLU A 190 -7.31 -19.16 7.48
N THR A 191 -7.73 -17.99 7.97
CA THR A 191 -8.09 -16.83 7.13
C THR A 191 -6.88 -16.28 6.38
N ALA A 192 -5.76 -16.04 7.08
CA ALA A 192 -4.52 -15.58 6.46
C ALA A 192 -4.01 -16.57 5.41
N LYS A 193 -4.07 -17.88 5.71
CA LYS A 193 -3.69 -18.93 4.75
C LYS A 193 -4.58 -18.90 3.50
N ALA A 194 -5.90 -18.76 3.67
CA ALA A 194 -6.82 -18.63 2.54
C ALA A 194 -6.51 -17.40 1.69
N ARG A 195 -6.18 -16.25 2.31
CA ARG A 195 -5.78 -15.05 1.59
C ARG A 195 -4.45 -15.19 0.86
N GLN A 196 -3.46 -15.85 1.45
CA GLN A 196 -2.20 -16.15 0.76
C GLN A 196 -2.45 -16.96 -0.51
N ILE A 197 -3.28 -18.02 -0.43
CA ILE A 197 -3.67 -18.82 -1.59
C ILE A 197 -4.39 -17.96 -2.63
N ALA A 198 -5.29 -17.07 -2.20
CA ALA A 198 -5.98 -16.14 -3.11
C ALA A 198 -5.03 -15.18 -3.84
N ILE A 199 -4.08 -14.58 -3.12
CA ILE A 199 -3.05 -13.69 -3.70
C ILE A 199 -2.21 -14.46 -4.71
N ASP A 200 -1.75 -15.67 -4.36
CA ASP A 200 -0.94 -16.50 -5.24
C ASP A 200 -1.72 -17.02 -6.46
N SER A 201 -3.02 -17.28 -6.32
CA SER A 201 -3.83 -17.80 -7.43
C SER A 201 -4.30 -16.70 -8.38
N ILE A 202 -4.59 -15.50 -7.88
CA ILE A 202 -5.28 -14.45 -8.66
C ILE A 202 -4.32 -13.35 -9.10
N LEU A 203 -3.40 -12.95 -8.22
CA LEU A 203 -2.59 -11.74 -8.39
C LEU A 203 -1.15 -12.05 -8.79
N TRP A 204 -0.61 -13.23 -8.50
CA TRP A 204 0.72 -13.62 -8.97
C TRP A 204 0.73 -13.84 -10.48
N ASN A 205 1.76 -13.31 -11.15
CA ASN A 205 2.04 -13.57 -12.55
C ASN A 205 3.42 -14.23 -12.69
N SER A 206 3.44 -15.51 -13.05
CA SER A 206 4.67 -16.30 -13.13
C SER A 206 5.59 -15.91 -14.29
N GLU A 207 5.04 -15.35 -15.37
CA GLU A 207 5.81 -14.91 -16.54
C GLU A 207 6.61 -13.64 -16.21
N MET A 208 5.99 -12.71 -15.49
CA MET A 208 6.58 -11.43 -15.10
C MET A 208 7.30 -11.49 -13.74
N GLU A 209 7.26 -12.64 -13.06
CA GLU A 209 7.81 -12.87 -11.70
C GLU A 209 7.43 -11.77 -10.69
N GLN A 210 6.20 -11.26 -10.76
CA GLN A 210 5.69 -10.20 -9.89
C GLN A 210 4.18 -10.37 -9.68
N TRP A 211 3.61 -9.62 -8.75
CA TRP A 211 2.16 -9.57 -8.57
C TRP A 211 1.56 -8.42 -9.38
N LEU A 212 0.34 -8.59 -9.85
CA LEU A 212 -0.37 -7.63 -10.68
C LEU A 212 -1.77 -7.40 -10.10
N ASP A 213 -2.24 -6.16 -10.14
CA ASP A 213 -3.63 -5.86 -9.85
C ASP A 213 -4.55 -6.59 -10.84
N TYR A 214 -5.73 -7.01 -10.36
CA TYR A 214 -6.72 -7.71 -11.19
C TYR A 214 -7.91 -6.81 -11.51
N TRP A 215 -8.17 -6.56 -12.79
CA TRP A 215 -9.23 -5.68 -13.26
C TRP A 215 -10.50 -6.48 -13.57
N LEU A 216 -11.54 -6.20 -12.79
CA LEU A 216 -12.89 -6.72 -13.00
C LEU A 216 -13.52 -6.12 -14.27
N PRO A 217 -14.42 -6.83 -14.94
CA PRO A 217 -15.26 -6.26 -16.01
C PRO A 217 -16.09 -5.07 -15.50
N ALA A 218 -16.18 -3.99 -16.29
CA ALA A 218 -16.84 -2.74 -15.88
C ALA A 218 -18.38 -2.79 -15.93
N ASP A 219 -18.93 -3.75 -16.66
CA ASP A 219 -20.35 -3.94 -16.96
C ASP A 219 -21.07 -4.87 -15.95
N VAL A 220 -20.33 -5.56 -15.11
CA VAL A 220 -20.88 -6.50 -14.14
C VAL A 220 -21.15 -5.75 -12.83
N GLN A 221 -22.41 -5.66 -12.41
CA GLN A 221 -22.75 -5.34 -11.01
C GLN A 221 -21.92 -6.30 -10.15
N CYS A 222 -21.17 -5.79 -9.17
CA CYS A 222 -20.23 -6.57 -8.38
C CYS A 222 -20.93 -7.51 -7.39
N GLN A 223 -21.73 -8.40 -7.95
CA GLN A 223 -22.59 -9.37 -7.31
C GLN A 223 -22.28 -10.71 -7.96
N GLY A 224 -21.88 -11.66 -7.13
CA GLY A 224 -21.53 -13.01 -7.56
C GLY A 224 -20.03 -13.26 -7.67
N VAL A 225 -19.70 -14.35 -8.36
CA VAL A 225 -18.34 -14.90 -8.45
C VAL A 225 -17.77 -14.62 -9.84
N TYR A 226 -16.71 -13.83 -9.90
CA TYR A 226 -16.02 -13.50 -11.14
C TYR A 226 -15.18 -14.69 -11.62
N GLN A 227 -15.23 -15.00 -12.91
CA GLN A 227 -14.31 -15.98 -13.48
C GLN A 227 -12.95 -15.32 -13.73
N TRP A 228 -11.87 -15.93 -13.24
CA TRP A 228 -10.52 -15.46 -13.50
C TRP A 228 -10.18 -15.52 -14.99
N ASN A 229 -9.49 -14.49 -15.49
CA ASN A 229 -8.95 -14.43 -16.84
C ASN A 229 -7.58 -13.75 -16.80
N SER A 230 -6.57 -14.38 -17.41
CA SER A 230 -5.21 -13.82 -17.47
C SER A 230 -5.15 -12.44 -18.12
N LYS A 231 -6.06 -12.16 -19.08
CA LYS A 231 -6.15 -10.86 -19.76
C LYS A 231 -6.64 -9.73 -18.85
N SER A 232 -7.21 -10.06 -17.68
CA SER A 232 -7.67 -9.09 -16.69
C SER A 232 -6.57 -8.69 -15.70
N GLN A 233 -5.41 -9.35 -15.70
CA GLN A 233 -4.26 -8.88 -14.92
C GLN A 233 -3.67 -7.62 -15.58
N ASN A 234 -3.44 -6.59 -14.78
CA ASN A 234 -2.81 -5.36 -15.25
C ASN A 234 -1.33 -5.58 -15.51
N ARG A 235 -0.91 -5.68 -16.77
CA ARG A 235 0.49 -5.90 -17.11
C ARG A 235 1.35 -4.62 -17.11
N ASN A 236 0.74 -3.46 -16.83
CA ASN A 236 1.51 -2.24 -16.58
C ASN A 236 2.31 -2.37 -15.27
N ILE A 237 3.46 -1.70 -15.24
CA ILE A 237 4.42 -1.82 -14.14
C ILE A 237 4.20 -0.70 -13.11
N PHE A 238 3.96 -1.11 -11.86
CA PHE A 238 3.79 -0.23 -10.70
C PHE A 238 4.65 -0.71 -9.55
N ALA A 239 5.13 0.20 -8.69
CA ALA A 239 5.83 -0.20 -7.47
C ALA A 239 4.96 -1.07 -6.54
N SER A 240 3.63 -0.88 -6.56
CA SER A 240 2.69 -1.72 -5.81
C SER A 240 2.79 -3.20 -6.14
N ASN A 241 3.19 -3.55 -7.37
CA ASN A 241 3.40 -4.94 -7.81
C ASN A 241 4.41 -5.69 -6.94
N PHE A 242 5.30 -4.96 -6.26
CA PHE A 242 6.38 -5.50 -5.45
C PHE A 242 6.10 -5.41 -3.94
N ILE A 243 5.04 -4.71 -3.52
CA ILE A 243 4.67 -4.56 -2.09
C ILE A 243 4.49 -5.92 -1.37
N PRO A 244 3.94 -7.00 -1.98
CA PRO A 244 3.80 -8.28 -1.28
C PRO A 244 5.12 -8.87 -0.74
N ILE A 245 6.29 -8.43 -1.22
CA ILE A 245 7.58 -8.85 -0.65
C ILE A 245 7.73 -8.38 0.81
N TRP A 246 7.08 -7.28 1.19
CA TRP A 246 7.02 -6.74 2.54
C TRP A 246 6.54 -7.77 3.56
N LEU A 247 5.68 -8.71 3.15
CA LEU A 247 5.15 -9.76 4.02
C LEU A 247 6.22 -10.74 4.53
N ASN A 248 7.44 -10.70 3.99
CA ASN A 248 8.58 -11.40 4.56
C ASN A 248 9.09 -10.77 5.88
N ALA A 249 8.78 -9.50 6.15
CA ALA A 249 9.17 -8.80 7.38
C ALA A 249 8.39 -9.23 8.63
N TYR A 250 7.67 -10.35 8.57
CA TYR A 250 6.87 -10.84 9.68
C TYR A 250 7.73 -11.43 10.80
N HIS A 251 7.68 -10.79 11.98
CA HIS A 251 8.55 -11.08 13.14
C HIS A 251 8.27 -12.42 13.86
N HIS A 252 7.18 -13.13 13.56
CA HIS A 252 6.83 -14.36 14.28
C HIS A 252 6.96 -15.63 13.42
N SER A 253 7.86 -16.51 13.89
CA SER A 253 8.27 -17.82 13.36
C SER A 253 9.41 -17.79 12.32
N GLY A 254 10.64 -18.02 12.82
CA GLY A 254 11.86 -18.24 12.03
C GLY A 254 11.84 -19.53 11.21
N SER A 255 10.77 -19.83 10.49
CA SER A 255 10.68 -21.06 9.68
C SER A 255 9.96 -20.90 8.35
N VAL A 256 9.01 -19.96 8.21
CA VAL A 256 8.25 -19.82 6.95
C VAL A 256 8.17 -18.36 6.53
N LYS A 257 9.02 -17.99 5.56
CA LYS A 257 8.90 -16.73 4.83
C LYS A 257 7.62 -16.75 3.98
N TYR A 258 6.96 -15.61 3.84
CA TYR A 258 5.81 -15.47 2.93
C TYR A 258 6.19 -15.87 1.49
N VAL A 259 7.39 -15.47 1.07
CA VAL A 259 7.99 -15.83 -0.22
C VAL A 259 9.30 -16.58 0.02
N ASN A 260 9.43 -17.77 -0.57
CA ASN A 260 10.68 -18.54 -0.48
C ASN A 260 11.83 -17.86 -1.25
N GLU A 261 13.07 -18.33 -1.04
CA GLU A 261 14.26 -17.71 -1.64
C GLU A 261 14.21 -17.68 -3.18
N SER A 262 13.70 -18.76 -3.82
CA SER A 262 13.61 -18.84 -5.28
C SER A 262 12.65 -17.79 -5.85
N LYS A 263 11.46 -17.65 -5.27
CA LYS A 263 10.48 -16.65 -5.70
C LYS A 263 10.97 -15.23 -5.38
N SER A 264 11.68 -15.04 -4.26
CA SER A 264 12.33 -13.75 -3.92
C SER A 264 13.37 -13.35 -4.96
N LYS A 265 14.20 -14.28 -5.43
CA LYS A 265 15.16 -14.04 -6.53
C LYS A 265 14.45 -13.65 -7.83
N GLY A 266 13.34 -14.31 -8.17
CA GLY A 266 12.52 -13.94 -9.34
C GLY A 266 11.96 -12.51 -9.22
N VAL A 267 11.37 -12.18 -8.07
CA VAL A 267 10.84 -10.83 -7.80
C VAL A 267 11.94 -9.77 -7.89
N MET A 268 13.13 -10.04 -7.35
CA MET A 268 14.27 -9.13 -7.47
C MET A 268 14.71 -8.91 -8.92
N ARG A 269 14.79 -9.98 -9.72
CA ARG A 269 15.10 -9.87 -11.16
C ARG A 269 14.05 -9.01 -11.86
N SER A 270 12.77 -9.27 -11.58
CA SER A 270 11.66 -8.51 -12.12
C SER A 270 11.73 -7.03 -11.75
N LEU A 271 11.98 -6.70 -10.48
CA LEU A 271 12.13 -5.32 -10.03
C LEU A 271 13.33 -4.62 -10.69
N LYS A 272 14.49 -5.29 -10.78
CA LYS A 272 15.68 -4.75 -11.45
C LYS A 272 15.42 -4.48 -12.95
N ALA A 273 14.66 -5.34 -13.62
CA ALA A 273 14.31 -5.21 -15.04
C ALA A 273 13.07 -4.34 -15.31
N SER A 274 12.33 -3.95 -14.26
CA SER A 274 11.04 -3.28 -14.37
C SER A 274 11.12 -1.86 -14.97
N GLY A 275 12.29 -1.24 -14.90
CA GLY A 275 12.45 0.19 -15.20
C GLY A 275 12.03 1.13 -14.07
N LEU A 276 11.54 0.63 -12.93
CA LEU A 276 11.16 1.48 -11.79
C LEU A 276 12.36 2.01 -11.00
N LEU A 277 13.51 1.34 -11.04
CA LEU A 277 14.68 1.73 -10.25
C LEU A 277 15.50 2.80 -10.97
N HIS A 278 15.63 3.98 -10.36
CA HIS A 278 16.39 5.10 -10.88
C HIS A 278 17.48 5.56 -9.90
N SER A 279 18.16 6.67 -10.21
CA SER A 279 19.25 7.25 -9.41
C SER A 279 18.83 7.59 -7.98
N SER A 280 17.54 7.92 -7.79
CA SER A 280 17.02 8.47 -6.54
C SER A 280 15.94 7.61 -5.88
N GLY A 281 15.85 6.33 -6.25
CA GLY A 281 14.92 5.36 -5.66
C GLY A 281 14.01 4.71 -6.71
N ILE A 282 12.87 4.20 -6.25
CA ILE A 282 11.87 3.47 -7.04
C ILE A 282 10.75 4.43 -7.45
N ALA A 283 10.48 4.54 -8.75
CA ALA A 283 9.33 5.26 -9.29
C ALA A 283 8.01 4.60 -8.89
N ALA A 284 6.93 5.38 -8.74
CA ALA A 284 5.60 4.83 -8.48
C ALA A 284 5.07 3.98 -9.65
N SER A 285 5.32 4.42 -10.87
CA SER A 285 4.97 3.75 -12.14
C SER A 285 5.92 4.22 -13.26
N LEU A 286 5.67 3.80 -14.51
CA LEU A 286 6.45 4.21 -15.68
C LEU A 286 5.76 5.24 -16.58
N LEU A 287 4.51 5.61 -16.29
CA LEU A 287 3.72 6.51 -17.14
C LEU A 287 3.73 7.93 -16.58
N ASN A 288 4.20 8.91 -17.34
CA ASN A 288 4.11 10.30 -16.90
C ASN A 288 2.71 10.87 -17.15
N THR A 289 1.89 10.92 -16.09
CA THR A 289 0.50 11.44 -16.16
C THR A 289 0.33 12.84 -15.57
N GLY A 290 1.36 13.39 -14.91
CA GLY A 290 1.22 14.59 -14.10
C GLY A 290 0.40 14.39 -12.81
N GLN A 291 0.32 13.15 -12.29
CA GLN A 291 -0.33 12.84 -11.01
C GLN A 291 0.69 12.27 -10.00
N GLN A 292 0.40 11.15 -9.33
CA GLN A 292 1.34 10.46 -8.43
C GLN A 292 2.30 9.51 -9.15
N ASP A 293 2.13 9.32 -10.46
CA ASP A 293 2.95 8.46 -11.30
C ASP A 293 4.36 9.03 -11.58
N PHE A 294 5.09 8.38 -12.49
CA PHE A 294 6.39 8.82 -13.01
C PHE A 294 6.45 10.33 -13.27
N PRO A 295 7.53 11.04 -12.88
CA PRO A 295 8.78 10.54 -12.29
C PRO A 295 8.77 10.45 -10.76
N ASN A 296 7.60 10.47 -10.10
CA ASN A 296 7.55 10.54 -8.65
C ASN A 296 7.91 9.22 -7.97
N GLY A 297 8.74 9.31 -6.93
CA GLY A 297 8.99 8.28 -5.93
C GLY A 297 8.45 8.73 -4.57
N TRP A 298 7.87 7.78 -3.84
CA TRP A 298 7.22 8.02 -2.56
C TRP A 298 7.89 7.20 -1.47
N ALA A 299 8.11 7.81 -0.31
CA ALA A 299 8.83 7.17 0.80
C ALA A 299 8.21 5.82 1.23
N PRO A 300 6.88 5.69 1.38
CA PRO A 300 6.27 4.41 1.78
C PRO A 300 6.57 3.26 0.80
N LEU A 301 6.63 3.55 -0.50
CA LEU A 301 6.93 2.54 -1.52
C LEU A 301 8.37 2.05 -1.43
N GLN A 302 9.31 2.96 -1.14
CA GLN A 302 10.70 2.57 -0.91
C GLN A 302 10.79 1.67 0.31
N HIS A 303 10.16 2.08 1.41
CA HIS A 303 10.25 1.41 2.70
C HIS A 303 9.71 -0.01 2.64
N LEU A 304 8.47 -0.20 2.19
CA LEU A 304 7.83 -1.52 2.11
C LEU A 304 8.64 -2.52 1.26
N ILE A 305 9.19 -2.06 0.12
CA ILE A 305 9.97 -2.92 -0.77
C ILE A 305 11.35 -3.24 -0.15
N VAL A 306 12.05 -2.25 0.39
CA VAL A 306 13.36 -2.43 1.02
C VAL A 306 13.26 -3.34 2.24
N GLU A 307 12.28 -3.13 3.10
CA GLU A 307 12.05 -3.94 4.30
C GLU A 307 11.73 -5.40 3.94
N GLY A 308 10.91 -5.61 2.91
CA GLY A 308 10.66 -6.96 2.40
C GLY A 308 11.91 -7.64 1.85
N LEU A 309 12.74 -6.92 1.09
CA LEU A 309 14.01 -7.42 0.54
C LEU A 309 15.02 -7.80 1.62
N VAL A 310 15.14 -6.99 2.69
CA VAL A 310 15.98 -7.30 3.85
C VAL A 310 15.60 -8.64 4.46
N ASN A 311 14.30 -8.92 4.55
CA ASN A 311 13.77 -10.13 5.19
C ASN A 311 13.65 -11.34 4.25
N CYS A 312 14.06 -11.22 2.99
CA CYS A 312 14.17 -12.36 2.06
C CYS A 312 15.28 -13.34 2.44
N GLY A 313 16.19 -12.96 3.35
CA GLY A 313 17.30 -13.77 3.88
C GLY A 313 18.30 -14.26 2.82
N SER A 314 18.53 -13.44 1.80
CA SER A 314 19.60 -13.58 0.81
C SER A 314 20.54 -12.39 0.92
N ALA A 315 21.86 -12.62 0.88
CA ALA A 315 22.85 -11.54 0.88
C ALA A 315 22.64 -10.60 -0.32
N GLU A 316 22.34 -11.15 -1.50
CA GLU A 316 22.03 -10.37 -2.70
C GLU A 316 20.79 -9.49 -2.52
N ALA A 317 19.77 -9.99 -1.80
CA ALA A 317 18.56 -9.22 -1.52
C ALA A 317 18.85 -8.06 -0.56
N ARG A 318 19.67 -8.31 0.48
CA ARG A 318 20.10 -7.28 1.42
C ARG A 318 20.97 -6.21 0.75
N GLU A 319 21.91 -6.59 -0.09
CA GLU A 319 22.74 -5.64 -0.87
C GLU A 319 21.87 -4.78 -1.79
N PHE A 320 20.88 -5.40 -2.45
CA PHE A 320 19.95 -4.66 -3.30
C PHE A 320 19.06 -3.69 -2.50
N ALA A 321 18.60 -4.12 -1.32
CA ALA A 321 17.86 -3.27 -0.39
C ALA A 321 18.71 -2.07 0.08
N GLU A 322 19.98 -2.29 0.42
CA GLU A 322 20.92 -1.22 0.81
C GLU A 322 21.16 -0.23 -0.34
N ASP A 323 21.25 -0.70 -1.59
CA ASP A 323 21.41 0.18 -2.76
C ASP A 323 20.20 1.11 -2.92
N ILE A 324 18.97 0.58 -2.84
CA ILE A 324 17.74 1.38 -2.90
C ILE A 324 17.69 2.38 -1.75
N ALA A 325 17.96 1.93 -0.52
CA ALA A 325 17.98 2.77 0.67
C ALA A 325 19.02 3.90 0.54
N THR A 326 20.22 3.59 0.04
CA THR A 326 21.29 4.57 -0.18
C THR A 326 20.87 5.64 -1.18
N ARG A 327 20.27 5.24 -2.32
CA ARG A 327 19.74 6.19 -3.32
C ARG A 327 18.70 7.12 -2.71
N TRP A 328 17.75 6.56 -1.95
CA TRP A 328 16.70 7.34 -1.31
C TRP A 328 17.23 8.32 -0.27
N VAL A 329 18.10 7.87 0.64
CA VAL A 329 18.72 8.74 1.66
C VAL A 329 19.54 9.86 1.03
N ARG A 330 20.30 9.59 -0.04
CA ARG A 330 21.06 10.61 -0.78
C ARG A 330 20.16 11.70 -1.37
N THR A 331 19.10 11.32 -2.08
CA THR A 331 18.21 12.32 -2.68
C THR A 331 17.52 13.19 -1.62
N ASN A 332 17.08 12.57 -0.52
CA ASN A 332 16.48 13.29 0.60
C ASN A 332 17.47 14.26 1.25
N TYR A 333 18.70 13.80 1.51
CA TYR A 333 19.75 14.63 2.11
C TYR A 333 20.16 15.79 1.20
N ALA A 334 20.32 15.56 -0.11
CA ALA A 334 20.68 16.60 -1.06
C ALA A 334 19.60 17.70 -1.12
N ALA A 335 18.33 17.29 -1.21
CA ALA A 335 17.20 18.22 -1.17
C ALA A 335 17.17 19.02 0.13
N TYR A 336 17.37 18.36 1.28
CA TYR A 336 17.41 19.02 2.57
C TYR A 336 18.58 20.00 2.69
N LYS A 337 19.76 19.65 2.17
CA LYS A 337 20.95 20.51 2.19
C LYS A 337 20.76 21.78 1.35
N GLU A 338 20.07 21.67 0.23
CA GLU A 338 19.81 22.81 -0.66
C GLU A 338 18.66 23.70 -0.15
N SER A 339 17.56 23.09 0.28
CA SER A 339 16.31 23.80 0.56
C SER A 339 16.02 24.03 2.06
N GLY A 340 16.70 23.32 2.95
CA GLY A 340 16.41 23.28 4.39
C GLY A 340 15.16 22.47 4.75
N VAL A 341 14.50 21.80 3.80
CA VAL A 341 13.26 21.06 4.02
C VAL A 341 13.29 19.66 3.41
N MET A 342 12.44 18.78 3.95
CA MET A 342 12.13 17.47 3.39
C MET A 342 10.82 17.55 2.61
N TYR A 343 10.73 16.88 1.46
CA TYR A 343 9.53 16.92 0.61
C TYR A 343 8.65 15.69 0.83
N GLU A 344 7.38 15.81 0.47
CA GLU A 344 6.43 14.69 0.42
C GLU A 344 6.89 13.55 -0.51
N LYS A 345 7.42 13.92 -1.66
CA LYS A 345 7.81 13.01 -2.74
C LYS A 345 8.99 13.58 -3.51
N TYR A 346 9.70 12.72 -4.21
CA TYR A 346 10.96 13.04 -4.88
C TYR A 346 10.89 12.62 -6.34
N ASP A 347 11.56 13.37 -7.20
CA ASP A 347 11.74 12.96 -8.59
C ASP A 347 12.84 11.89 -8.63
N VAL A 348 12.51 10.69 -9.10
CA VAL A 348 13.46 9.58 -9.01
C VAL A 348 14.61 9.65 -10.02
N GLU A 349 14.46 10.46 -11.08
CA GLU A 349 15.46 10.62 -12.13
C GLU A 349 16.58 11.57 -11.70
N VAL A 350 16.24 12.59 -10.90
CA VAL A 350 17.16 13.66 -10.51
C VAL A 350 17.30 13.76 -9.01
N CYS A 351 18.48 13.42 -8.52
CA CYS A 351 18.80 13.44 -7.09
C CYS A 351 18.71 14.85 -6.50
N GLY A 352 18.08 14.96 -5.33
CA GLY A 352 17.82 16.22 -4.64
C GLY A 352 16.58 16.97 -5.13
N ARG A 353 15.98 16.56 -6.26
CA ARG A 353 14.81 17.25 -6.82
C ARG A 353 13.52 16.76 -6.15
N SER A 354 12.71 17.71 -5.70
CA SER A 354 11.34 17.40 -5.25
C SER A 354 10.52 16.83 -6.40
N GLY A 355 9.70 15.83 -6.11
CA GLY A 355 8.74 15.31 -7.08
C GLY A 355 7.63 16.33 -7.33
N GLY A 356 7.13 16.36 -8.55
CA GLY A 356 6.11 17.32 -8.99
C GLY A 356 4.70 16.73 -9.00
N SER A 357 3.77 17.54 -9.51
CA SER A 357 2.47 17.12 -10.04
C SER A 357 1.42 16.61 -9.03
N GLY A 358 0.15 16.52 -9.45
CA GLY A 358 -1.02 16.30 -8.57
C GLY A 358 -1.92 17.55 -8.39
N GLU A 359 -2.98 17.42 -7.58
CA GLU A 359 -4.01 18.47 -7.42
C GLU A 359 -3.55 19.69 -6.60
N TYR A 360 -2.47 19.59 -5.82
CA TYR A 360 -2.07 20.61 -4.85
C TYR A 360 -0.57 20.92 -4.86
N LYS A 361 -0.22 22.05 -4.22
CA LYS A 361 1.16 22.53 -4.10
C LYS A 361 2.01 21.60 -3.22
N HIS A 362 3.30 21.51 -3.52
CA HIS A 362 4.29 20.75 -2.76
C HIS A 362 4.17 20.93 -1.24
N GLN A 363 4.10 19.82 -0.52
CA GLN A 363 4.12 19.78 0.95
C GLN A 363 5.54 19.55 1.47
N THR A 364 5.86 20.12 2.63
CA THR A 364 7.23 20.11 3.22
C THR A 364 7.25 19.61 4.67
N GLY A 365 8.44 19.22 5.14
CA GLY A 365 8.67 18.63 6.46
C GLY A 365 8.23 17.17 6.60
N PHE A 366 7.86 16.51 5.50
CA PHE A 366 6.82 15.49 5.47
C PHE A 366 7.09 14.23 6.33
N GLY A 367 6.09 13.81 7.11
CA GLY A 367 6.22 12.77 8.14
C GLY A 367 6.78 11.44 7.65
N TRP A 368 6.25 10.86 6.57
CA TRP A 368 6.77 9.59 6.04
C TRP A 368 8.18 9.72 5.47
N SER A 369 8.58 10.88 4.95
CA SER A 369 9.89 11.03 4.32
C SER A 369 10.96 11.01 5.41
N ASN A 370 10.67 11.72 6.50
CA ASN A 370 11.50 11.71 7.69
C ASN A 370 11.57 10.31 8.30
N GLY A 371 10.42 9.65 8.50
CA GLY A 371 10.35 8.31 9.10
C GLY A 371 11.13 7.26 8.32
N VAL A 372 10.98 7.23 6.99
CA VAL A 372 11.66 6.26 6.13
C VAL A 372 13.17 6.49 6.07
N VAL A 373 13.63 7.75 6.00
CA VAL A 373 15.07 8.05 6.07
C VAL A 373 15.66 7.58 7.40
N LEU A 374 14.98 7.84 8.52
CA LEU A 374 15.44 7.37 9.83
C LEU A 374 15.47 5.84 9.91
N SER A 375 14.45 5.15 9.41
CA SER A 375 14.40 3.68 9.36
C SER A 375 15.55 3.11 8.53
N PHE A 376 15.85 3.68 7.37
CA PHE A 376 16.99 3.24 6.55
C PHE A 376 18.35 3.49 7.21
N LEU A 377 18.51 4.62 7.90
CA LEU A 377 19.72 4.93 8.65
C LEU A 377 19.90 4.01 9.86
N GLU A 378 18.81 3.56 10.49
CA GLU A 378 18.85 2.58 11.56
C GLU A 378 19.26 1.18 11.04
N GLU A 379 18.65 0.73 9.94
CA GLU A 379 18.88 -0.61 9.37
C GLU A 379 20.26 -0.77 8.72
N PHE A 380 20.72 0.23 7.96
CA PHE A 380 21.95 0.14 7.16
C PHE A 380 23.09 1.04 7.67
N GLY A 381 22.80 1.98 8.57
CA GLY A 381 23.74 3.03 8.94
C GLY A 381 24.02 4.00 7.78
N TRP A 382 25.01 4.86 8.00
CA TRP A 382 25.67 5.58 6.90
C TRP A 382 27.13 5.13 6.83
N PRO A 383 27.62 4.59 5.70
CA PRO A 383 29.00 4.13 5.62
C PRO A 383 29.94 5.33 5.73
N ARG A 384 30.86 5.31 6.70
CA ARG A 384 31.82 6.41 6.97
C ARG A 384 32.66 6.86 5.76
N GLY A 385 32.70 6.08 4.68
CA GLY A 385 33.41 6.39 3.44
C GLY A 385 32.54 6.61 2.20
N LYS A 386 31.21 6.50 2.26
CA LYS A 386 30.35 6.86 1.13
C LYS A 386 29.99 8.34 1.23
N GLU A 387 30.29 9.13 0.19
CA GLU A 387 29.78 10.50 0.13
C GLU A 387 28.25 10.50 0.00
N ILE A 388 27.60 11.41 0.72
CA ILE A 388 26.14 11.65 0.69
C ILE A 388 25.79 12.63 -0.43
N VAL A 389 26.58 12.69 -1.50
CA VAL A 389 26.35 13.61 -2.61
C VAL A 389 25.65 12.88 -3.75
N CYS A 390 24.80 13.63 -4.47
CA CYS A 390 24.29 13.22 -5.76
C CYS A 390 25.46 13.22 -6.75
N SER A 391 25.86 12.04 -7.23
CA SER A 391 26.87 11.87 -8.28
C SER A 391 26.25 11.81 -9.66
#